data_AF-A0A5J5I7Z2-F1
#
_entry.id   AF-A0A5J5I7Z2-F1
#
_cell.length_a   1.000
_cell.length_b   1.000
_cell.length_c   1.000
_cell.angle_alpha   90.00
_cell.angle_beta   90.00
_cell.angle_gamma   90.00
#
_symmetry.space_group_name_H-M   'P 1'
#
loop_
_entity.id
_entity.type
_entity.pdbx_description
1 polymer ?
#
loop_
_entity_poly.entity_id
_entity_poly.type
_entity_poly.pdbx_seq_one_letter_code
_entity_poly.pdbx_strand_id
1 'polypeptide(L)' 'MSGAYLATPARLPTVQRTDAGTMTGAQCMGSLTALYDVAGQIRATLIELQAQARMANAQGN' A
#
# COMPACT_ATOMS: atom_id res chain seq x y z
N MET A 1 -21.56 -5.68 -2.45
CA MET A 1 -20.15 -5.84 -2.07
C MET A 1 -20.11 -6.21 -0.60
N SER A 2 -19.82 -7.45 -0.24
CA SER A 2 -19.65 -7.81 1.17
C SER A 2 -18.29 -7.26 1.65
N GLY A 3 -18.25 -6.64 2.84
CA GLY A 3 -17.01 -6.08 3.40
C GLY A 3 -15.93 -7.14 3.69
N ALA A 4 -16.30 -8.43 3.69
CA ALA A 4 -15.38 -9.54 3.95
C ALA A 4 -14.37 -9.79 2.81
N TYR A 5 -14.58 -9.21 1.62
CA TYR A 5 -13.67 -9.32 0.48
C TYR A 5 -12.73 -8.11 0.31
N LEU A 6 -12.79 -7.14 1.23
CA LEU A 6 -11.90 -5.99 1.21
C LEU A 6 -10.66 -6.29 2.05
N ALA A 7 -9.51 -6.34 1.40
CA ALA A 7 -8.23 -6.38 2.10
C ALA A 7 -8.11 -5.17 3.03
N THR A 8 -7.54 -5.36 4.22
CA THR A 8 -7.30 -4.26 5.16
C THR A 8 -6.41 -3.21 4.47
N PRO A 9 -6.81 -1.92 4.44
CA PRO A 9 -6.02 -0.89 3.80
C PRO A 9 -4.63 -0.77 4.45
N ALA A 10 -3.60 -0.62 3.62
CA ALA A 10 -2.26 -0.33 4.10
C ALA A 10 -2.25 1.02 4.85
N ARG A 11 -1.54 1.08 5.99
CA ARG A 11 -1.38 2.33 6.74
C ARG A 11 -0.45 3.25 5.96
N LEU A 12 -0.87 4.48 5.74
CA LEU A 12 -0.01 5.51 5.14
C LEU A 12 1.01 6.02 6.17
N PRO A 13 2.25 6.29 5.73
CA PRO A 13 3.26 6.90 6.59
C PRO A 13 2.88 8.35 6.89
N THR A 14 3.31 8.84 8.05
CA THR A 14 3.20 10.27 8.37
C THR A 14 4.14 11.07 7.47
N VAL A 15 3.65 12.16 6.91
CA VAL A 15 4.46 13.09 6.11
C VAL A 15 5.52 13.71 7.02
N GLN A 16 6.77 13.68 6.56
CA GLN A 16 7.89 14.26 7.30
C GLN A 16 7.81 15.78 7.24
N ARG A 17 8.07 16.42 8.38
CA ARG A 17 8.15 17.88 8.52
C ARG A 17 9.35 18.23 9.37
N THR A 18 9.82 19.46 9.23
CA THR A 18 10.81 20.05 10.15
C THR A 18 10.16 20.33 11.50
N ASP A 19 10.96 20.66 12.50
CA ASP A 19 10.47 21.07 13.82
C ASP A 19 9.60 22.34 13.76
N ALA A 20 9.82 23.19 12.76
CA ALA A 20 8.98 24.36 12.49
C ALA A 20 7.66 24.02 11.75
N GLY A 21 7.41 22.74 11.46
CA GLY A 21 6.22 22.27 10.75
C GLY A 21 6.24 22.52 9.24
N THR A 22 7.36 22.98 8.67
CA THR A 22 7.53 23.21 7.24
C THR A 22 8.05 21.96 6.54
N MET A 23 7.93 21.90 5.21
CA MET A 23 8.47 20.82 4.39
C MET A 23 9.54 21.39 3.46
N THR A 24 10.80 21.03 3.67
CA THR A 24 11.87 21.35 2.70
C THR A 24 11.94 20.27 1.63
N GLY A 25 12.74 20.49 0.59
CA GLY A 25 12.97 19.49 -0.46
C GLY A 25 13.40 18.12 0.09
N ALA A 26 14.19 18.09 1.17
CA ALA A 26 14.61 16.83 1.80
C ALA A 26 13.43 16.06 2.41
N GLN A 27 12.57 16.73 3.19
CA GLN A 27 11.37 16.09 3.76
C GLN A 27 10.35 15.71 2.68
N CYS A 28 10.23 16.50 1.61
CA CYS A 28 9.40 16.14 0.46
C CYS A 28 9.84 14.81 -0.15
N MET A 29 11.14 14.70 -0.47
CA MET A 29 11.70 13.50 -1.08
C MET A 29 11.58 12.28 -0.16
N GLY A 30 11.92 12.43 1.13
CA GLY A 30 11.77 11.36 2.11
C GLY A 30 10.33 10.86 2.26
N SER A 31 9.36 11.78 2.28
CA SER A 31 7.94 11.44 2.35
C SER A 31 7.46 10.73 1.08
N LEU A 32 7.91 11.17 -0.10
CA LEU A 32 7.57 10.52 -1.37
C LEU A 32 8.14 9.10 -1.45
N THR A 33 9.39 8.89 -1.04
CA THR A 33 9.99 7.55 -0.99
C THR A 33 9.17 6.62 -0.10
N ALA A 34 8.81 7.06 1.11
CA ALA A 34 8.00 6.25 2.02
C ALA A 34 6.60 5.91 1.46
N LEU A 35 5.99 6.84 0.69
CA LEU A 35 4.73 6.57 0.00
C LEU A 35 4.90 5.54 -1.13
N TYR A 36 6.01 5.60 -1.87
CA TYR A 36 6.31 4.61 -2.91
C TYR A 36 6.55 3.21 -2.33
N ASP A 37 7.15 3.11 -1.15
CA ASP A 37 7.31 1.83 -0.46
C ASP A 37 5.95 1.20 -0.13
N VAL A 38 5.02 1.99 0.43
CA VAL A 38 3.65 1.51 0.70
C VAL A 38 2.91 1.14 -0.59
N ALA A 39 3.07 1.92 -1.66
CA ALA A 39 2.50 1.56 -2.96
C ALA A 39 3.05 0.22 -3.49
N GLY A 40 4.35 -0.03 -3.31
CA GLY A 40 4.99 -1.30 -3.63
C GLY A 40 4.42 -2.47 -2.83
N GLN A 41 4.19 -2.29 -1.53
CA GLN A 41 3.56 -3.30 -0.66
C GLN A 41 2.13 -3.61 -1.10
N ILE A 42 1.30 -2.59 -1.38
CA ILE A 42 -0.06 -2.77 -1.90
C ILE A 42 -0.04 -3.60 -3.19
N ARG A 43 0.89 -3.28 -4.10
CA ARG A 43 1.03 -4.03 -5.35
C ARG A 43 1.39 -5.50 -5.10
N ALA A 44 2.31 -5.78 -4.18
CA ALA A 44 2.68 -7.14 -3.82
C ALA A 44 1.48 -7.94 -3.28
N THR A 45 0.72 -7.35 -2.35
CA THR A 45 -0.50 -7.96 -1.80
C THR A 45 -1.54 -8.26 -2.87
N LEU A 46 -1.75 -7.34 -3.83
CA LEU A 46 -2.70 -7.57 -4.92
C LEU A 46 -2.27 -8.72 -5.84
N ILE A 47 -0.97 -8.85 -6.12
CA ILE A 47 -0.44 -9.97 -6.91
C ILE A 47 -0.69 -11.30 -6.20
N GLU A 48 -0.46 -11.36 -4.90
CA GLU A 48 -0.71 -12.56 -4.09
C GLU A 48 -2.20 -12.93 -4.06
N LEU A 49 -3.08 -11.95 -3.84
CA LEU A 49 -4.53 -12.16 -3.88
C LEU A 49 -5.01 -12.64 -5.26
N GLN A 50 -4.45 -12.10 -6.35
CA GLN A 50 -4.76 -12.57 -7.70
C GLN A 50 -4.30 -14.01 -7.93
N ALA A 51 -3.15 -14.41 -7.39
CA ALA A 51 -2.68 -15.80 -7.46
C ALA A 51 -3.62 -16.75 -6.70
N GLN A 52 -4.02 -16.39 -5.48
CA GLN A 52 -4.99 -17.16 -4.68
C GLN A 52 -6.33 -17.30 -5.40
N ALA A 53 -6.86 -16.21 -5.97
CA ALA A 53 -8.11 -16.23 -6.72
C ALA A 53 -8.04 -17.15 -7.96
N ARG A 54 -6.91 -17.15 -8.69
CA ARG A 54 -6.69 -18.07 -9.82
C ARG A 54 -6.70 -19.53 -9.38
N MET A 55 -6.05 -19.86 -8.27
CA MET A 55 -6.03 -21.23 -7.74
C MET A 55 -7.42 -21.69 -7.28
N ALA A 56 -8.15 -20.83 -6.56
CA ALA A 56 -9.51 -21.12 -6.11
C ALA A 56 -10.47 -21.36 -7.29
N ASN A 57 -10.38 -20.54 -8.34
CA ASN A 57 -11.17 -20.72 -9.56
C ASN A 57 -10.80 -22.00 -10.33
N ALA A 58 -9.53 -22.43 -10.30
CA ALA A 58 -9.09 -23.66 -10.93
C ALA A 58 -9.55 -24.93 -10.20
N GLN A 59 -9.82 -24.84 -8.89
CA GLN A 59 -10.36 -25.96 -8.09
C GLN A 59 -11.88 -26.05 -8.11
N GLY A 60 -12.57 -24.96 -8.46
CA GLY A 60 -14.03 -24.89 -8.54
C GLY A 60 -14.62 -25.24 -9.92
N ASN A 61 -13.77 -25.47 -10.93
CA ASN A 61 -14.11 -26.00 -12.26
C ASN A 61 -13.66 -27.45 -12.38
#